data_AF-A0AAV6VQV4-F1
#
_entry.id   AF-A0AAV6VQV4-F1
#
_cell.length_a   1.000
_cell.length_b   1.000
_cell.length_c   1.000
_cell.angle_alpha   90.00
_cell.angle_beta   90.00
_cell.angle_gamma   90.00
#
_symmetry.space_group_name_H-M   'P 1'
#
loop_
_entity.id
_entity.type
_entity.pdbx_description
1 polymer ?
#
loop_
_entity_poly.entity_id
_entity_poly.type
_entity_poly.pdbx_seq_one_letter_code
_entity_poly.pdbx_strand_id
1 'polypeptide(L)'
;MSDDERYIDNESDADKRAHHNALERKRRDHIKDSFSSLRDSLPAFQGDKVRASRAQILKKAADYIQSMRRKNSSHQQDIDDLKKQNKILEEQIRTLEKAKITGNYVAAASILESHINSSKTAVLSSFEGDSDSEVSSDTDASKDGPRKRLKQNASESSLRA
;
A
#
# COMPACT_ATOMS: atom_id res chain seq x y z
N MET A 1 -43.36 -59.01 12.05
CA MET A 1 -43.25 -57.56 12.30
C MET A 1 -41.79 -57.26 12.54
N SER A 2 -41.10 -56.88 11.49
CA SER A 2 -39.81 -56.20 11.56
C SER A 2 -39.81 -55.26 10.37
N ASP A 3 -40.38 -54.08 10.58
CA ASP A 3 -40.19 -52.90 9.72
C ASP A 3 -38.74 -52.44 9.91
N ASP A 4 -37.84 -53.30 9.48
CA ASP A 4 -36.41 -53.06 9.46
C ASP A 4 -36.07 -52.37 8.14
N GLU A 5 -34.99 -51.60 8.19
CA GLU A 5 -34.30 -51.02 7.04
C GLU A 5 -34.78 -49.64 6.56
N ARG A 6 -34.38 -48.67 7.39
CA ARG A 6 -33.67 -47.46 6.97
C ARG A 6 -34.37 -46.65 5.87
N TYR A 7 -34.97 -45.55 6.32
CA TYR A 7 -35.05 -44.30 5.57
C TYR A 7 -33.61 -43.84 5.24
N ILE A 8 -32.95 -44.54 4.31
CA ILE A 8 -31.75 -44.03 3.68
C ILE A 8 -32.26 -42.88 2.85
N ASP A 9 -32.03 -41.67 3.36
CA ASP A 9 -32.01 -40.44 2.61
C ASP A 9 -30.95 -40.61 1.50
N ASN A 10 -31.34 -41.36 0.47
CA ASN A 10 -30.54 -41.67 -0.69
C ASN A 10 -30.74 -40.50 -1.65
N GLU A 11 -30.35 -39.32 -1.17
CA GLU A 11 -30.22 -38.13 -2.00
C GLU A 11 -29.38 -38.55 -3.21
N SER A 12 -29.99 -38.48 -4.39
CA SER A 12 -29.42 -39.06 -5.60
C SER A 12 -28.06 -38.41 -5.86
N ASP A 13 -27.14 -39.10 -6.56
CA ASP A 13 -25.86 -38.49 -6.91
C ASP A 13 -26.04 -37.19 -7.72
N ALA A 14 -27.21 -36.97 -8.33
CA ALA A 14 -27.59 -35.70 -8.96
C ALA A 14 -27.92 -34.63 -7.91
N ASP A 15 -28.68 -34.96 -6.87
CA ASP A 15 -29.06 -34.04 -5.79
C ASP A 15 -27.85 -33.62 -4.95
N LYS A 16 -26.95 -34.56 -4.62
CA LYS A 16 -25.66 -34.25 -3.95
C LYS A 16 -24.81 -33.29 -4.79
N ARG A 17 -24.75 -33.49 -6.11
CA ARG A 17 -24.06 -32.58 -7.05
C ARG A 17 -24.74 -31.21 -7.11
N ALA A 18 -26.07 -31.17 -7.12
CA ALA A 18 -26.83 -29.92 -7.13
C ALA A 18 -26.60 -29.12 -5.84
N HIS A 19 -26.67 -29.77 -4.67
CA HIS A 19 -26.41 -29.18 -3.37
C HIS A 19 -24.97 -28.64 -3.28
N HIS A 20 -23.97 -29.41 -3.69
CA HIS A 20 -22.58 -28.96 -3.75
C HIS A 20 -22.41 -27.73 -4.65
N ASN A 21 -23.02 -27.72 -5.84
CA ASN A 21 -22.98 -26.58 -6.76
C ASN A 21 -23.65 -25.32 -6.19
N ALA A 22 -24.74 -25.50 -5.43
CA ALA A 22 -25.43 -24.41 -4.74
C ALA A 22 -24.53 -23.80 -3.65
N LEU A 23 -23.90 -24.64 -2.83
CA LEU A 23 -22.96 -24.19 -1.79
C LEU A 23 -21.76 -23.45 -2.39
N GLU A 24 -21.16 -23.97 -3.46
CA GLU A 24 -20.02 -23.31 -4.09
C GLU A 24 -20.42 -21.98 -4.75
N ARG A 25 -21.63 -21.87 -5.31
CA ARG A 25 -22.15 -20.59 -5.82
C ARG A 25 -22.25 -19.57 -4.68
N LYS A 26 -22.86 -19.96 -3.55
CA LYS A 26 -22.94 -19.10 -2.35
C LYS A 26 -21.55 -18.66 -1.87
N ARG A 27 -20.56 -19.58 -1.86
CA ARG A 27 -19.17 -19.26 -1.51
C ARG A 27 -18.56 -18.23 -2.47
N ARG A 28 -18.77 -18.39 -3.78
CA ARG A 28 -18.26 -17.45 -4.79
C ARG A 28 -18.89 -16.07 -4.68
N ASP A 29 -20.19 -16.00 -4.35
CA ASP A 29 -20.89 -14.73 -4.13
C ASP A 29 -20.30 -14.00 -2.91
N HIS A 30 -20.07 -14.71 -1.79
CA HIS A 30 -19.40 -14.13 -0.62
C HIS A 30 -18.00 -13.58 -0.95
N ILE A 31 -17.21 -14.31 -1.75
CA ILE A 31 -15.89 -13.83 -2.19
C ILE A 31 -16.01 -12.59 -3.07
N LYS A 32 -16.98 -12.57 -3.98
CA LYS A 32 -17.24 -11.43 -4.85
C LYS A 32 -17.59 -10.18 -4.04
N ASP A 33 -18.37 -10.34 -2.97
CA ASP A 33 -18.72 -9.25 -2.06
C ASP A 33 -17.47 -8.76 -1.30
N SER A 34 -16.65 -9.66 -0.77
CA SER A 34 -15.36 -9.30 -0.14
C SER A 34 -14.42 -8.53 -1.08
N PHE A 35 -14.35 -8.92 -2.37
CA PHE A 35 -13.57 -8.17 -3.37
C PHE A 35 -14.15 -6.78 -3.64
N SER A 36 -15.48 -6.63 -3.59
CA SER A 36 -16.15 -5.34 -3.79
C SER A 36 -15.84 -4.42 -2.60
N SER A 37 -16.00 -4.89 -1.37
CA SER A 37 -15.64 -4.14 -0.15
C SER A 37 -14.16 -3.76 -0.10
N LEU A 38 -13.27 -4.67 -0.52
CA LEU A 38 -11.83 -4.39 -0.61
C LEU A 38 -11.57 -3.28 -1.63
N ARG A 39 -12.14 -3.36 -2.83
CA ARG A 39 -11.96 -2.33 -3.87
C ARG A 39 -12.39 -0.96 -3.38
N ASP A 40 -13.55 -0.88 -2.75
CA ASP A 40 -14.15 0.39 -2.32
C ASP A 40 -13.34 1.06 -1.18
N SER A 41 -12.57 0.26 -0.44
CA SER A 41 -11.66 0.74 0.61
C SER A 41 -10.33 1.31 0.08
N LEU A 42 -10.03 1.14 -1.22
CA LEU A 42 -8.76 1.56 -1.80
C LEU A 42 -8.91 2.91 -2.52
N PRO A 43 -8.06 3.92 -2.19
CA PRO A 43 -8.12 5.24 -2.83
C PRO A 43 -7.96 5.21 -4.35
N ALA A 44 -7.19 4.26 -4.88
CA ALA A 44 -6.95 4.11 -6.32
C ALA A 44 -8.21 3.76 -7.13
N PHE A 45 -9.30 3.34 -6.47
CA PHE A 45 -10.57 2.98 -7.10
C PHE A 45 -11.73 3.85 -6.61
N GLN A 46 -11.45 4.93 -5.88
CA GLN A 46 -12.44 5.92 -5.47
C GLN A 46 -12.65 6.91 -6.62
N GLY A 47 -13.84 6.90 -7.23
CA GLY A 47 -14.15 7.64 -8.45
C GLY A 47 -14.80 6.72 -9.50
N ASP A 48 -15.16 7.27 -10.66
CA ASP A 48 -15.92 6.60 -11.73
C ASP A 48 -15.58 5.12 -11.90
N LYS A 49 -16.61 4.32 -12.24
CA LYS A 49 -16.67 2.84 -12.27
C LYS A 49 -15.54 2.16 -13.07
N VAL A 50 -14.28 2.33 -12.66
CA VAL A 50 -13.14 1.65 -13.25
C VAL A 50 -13.31 0.18 -12.88
N ARG A 51 -13.50 -0.64 -13.91
CA ARG A 51 -13.54 -2.09 -13.75
C ARG A 51 -12.14 -2.57 -13.39
N ALA A 52 -11.86 -2.66 -12.09
CA ALA A 52 -10.65 -3.28 -11.58
C ALA A 52 -10.78 -4.81 -11.63
N SER A 53 -9.80 -5.47 -12.25
CA SER A 53 -9.69 -6.93 -12.17
C SER A 53 -9.31 -7.39 -10.75
N ARG A 54 -9.61 -8.65 -10.40
CA ARG A 54 -9.24 -9.22 -9.09
C ARG A 54 -7.73 -9.11 -8.82
N ALA A 55 -6.91 -9.35 -9.83
CA ALA A 55 -5.45 -9.21 -9.72
C ALA A 55 -5.02 -7.77 -9.41
N GLN A 56 -5.64 -6.78 -10.08
CA GLN A 56 -5.36 -5.36 -9.79
C GLN A 56 -5.80 -4.97 -8.38
N ILE A 57 -6.96 -5.44 -7.90
CA ILE A 57 -7.43 -5.18 -6.54
C ILE A 57 -6.41 -5.69 -5.52
N LEU A 58 -5.93 -6.93 -5.68
CA LEU A 58 -4.93 -7.51 -4.77
C LEU A 58 -3.60 -6.75 -4.83
N LYS A 59 -3.12 -6.42 -6.03
CA LYS A 59 -1.87 -5.65 -6.20
C LYS A 59 -1.97 -4.28 -5.53
N LYS A 60 -3.03 -3.53 -5.81
CA LYS A 60 -3.23 -2.19 -5.22
C LYS A 60 -3.48 -2.24 -3.72
N ALA A 61 -4.10 -3.30 -3.19
CA ALA A 61 -4.21 -3.50 -1.75
C ALA A 61 -2.84 -3.69 -1.10
N ALA A 62 -1.98 -4.54 -1.68
CA ALA A 62 -0.62 -4.75 -1.17
C ALA A 62 0.21 -3.46 -1.23
N ASP A 63 0.18 -2.75 -2.35
CA ASP A 63 0.86 -1.46 -2.54
C ASP A 63 0.38 -0.43 -1.49
N TYR A 64 -0.93 -0.35 -1.27
CA TYR A 64 -1.53 0.59 -0.32
C TYR A 64 -1.14 0.28 1.12
N ILE A 65 -1.14 -0.99 1.54
CA ILE A 65 -0.67 -1.39 2.87
C ILE A 65 0.80 -0.99 3.08
N GLN A 66 1.67 -1.23 2.09
CA GLN A 66 3.08 -0.85 2.19
C GLN A 66 3.27 0.66 2.24
N SER A 67 2.53 1.41 1.42
CA SER A 67 2.57 2.88 1.42
C SER A 67 2.10 3.44 2.76
N MET A 68 0.97 2.94 3.29
CA MET A 68 0.44 3.39 4.58
C MET A 68 1.36 3.04 5.74
N ARG A 69 2.06 1.90 5.71
CA ARG A 69 3.09 1.57 6.72
C ARG A 69 4.24 2.57 6.72
N ARG A 70 4.77 2.90 5.54
CA ARG A 70 5.84 3.91 5.40
C ARG A 70 5.36 5.29 5.87
N LYS A 71 4.16 5.69 5.46
CA LYS A 71 3.55 6.97 5.86
C LYS A 71 3.32 7.06 7.37
N ASN A 72 2.80 6.00 8.00
CA ASN A 72 2.63 5.96 9.44
C ASN A 72 3.97 6.03 10.17
N SER A 73 5.02 5.38 9.66
CA SER A 73 6.37 5.47 10.24
C SER A 73 6.95 6.87 10.15
N SER A 74 6.80 7.55 9.01
CA SER A 74 7.22 8.94 8.83
C SER A 74 6.47 9.86 9.80
N HIS A 75 5.15 9.72 9.88
CA HIS A 75 4.36 10.53 10.82
C HIS A 75 4.72 10.25 12.28
N GLN A 76 5.06 9.00 12.62
CA GLN A 76 5.53 8.68 13.96
C GLN A 76 6.86 9.37 14.28
N GLN A 77 7.79 9.39 13.32
CA GLN A 77 9.04 10.14 13.44
C GLN A 77 8.80 11.64 13.62
N ASP A 78 7.93 12.24 12.79
CA ASP A 78 7.56 13.65 12.90
C ASP A 78 6.97 13.98 14.28
N ILE A 79 6.10 13.11 14.79
CA ILE A 79 5.50 13.24 16.13
C ILE A 79 6.58 13.24 17.22
N ASP A 80 7.55 12.32 17.13
CA ASP A 80 8.57 12.17 18.16
C ASP A 80 9.60 13.31 18.12
N ASP A 81 9.92 13.82 16.93
CA ASP A 81 10.76 15.01 16.76
C ASP A 81 10.06 16.26 17.30
N LEU A 82 8.77 16.45 17.01
CA LEU A 82 7.98 17.56 17.55
C LEU A 82 7.84 17.48 19.08
N LYS A 83 7.66 16.28 19.65
CA LYS A 83 7.65 16.10 21.11
C LYS A 83 8.99 16.49 21.74
N LYS A 84 10.11 16.11 21.11
CA LYS A 84 11.45 16.48 21.58
C LYS A 84 11.66 17.99 21.53
N GLN A 85 11.24 18.65 20.45
CA GLN A 85 11.30 20.10 20.31
C GLN A 85 10.42 20.80 21.36
N ASN A 86 9.17 20.36 21.54
CA ASN A 86 8.28 20.91 22.55
C ASN A 86 8.87 20.79 23.95
N LYS A 87 9.45 19.64 24.30
CA LYS A 87 10.12 19.45 25.60
C LYS A 87 11.25 20.47 25.81
N ILE A 88 12.09 20.68 24.80
CA ILE A 88 13.19 21.66 24.87
C ILE A 88 12.62 23.07 25.08
N LEU A 89 11.58 23.44 24.33
CA LEU A 89 10.93 24.76 24.47
C LEU A 89 10.29 24.95 25.85
N GLU A 90 9.63 23.93 26.39
CA GLU A 90 9.07 23.94 27.74
C GLU A 90 10.15 24.12 28.81
N GLU A 91 11.30 23.46 28.67
CA GLU A 91 12.46 23.61 29.55
C GLU A 91 13.08 25.02 29.46
N GLN A 92 13.15 25.60 28.26
CA GLN A 92 13.60 26.97 28.05
C GLN A 92 12.64 27.98 28.70
N ILE A 93 11.34 27.84 28.49
CA ILE A 93 10.31 28.69 29.11
C ILE A 93 10.43 28.63 30.64
N ARG A 94 10.48 27.43 31.22
CA ARG A 94 10.64 27.24 32.67
C ARG A 94 11.90 27.90 33.22
N THR A 95 13.00 27.82 32.48
CA THR A 95 14.28 28.45 32.85
C THR A 95 14.16 29.98 32.87
N LEU A 96 13.53 30.56 31.85
CA LEU A 96 13.30 32.01 31.75
C LEU A 96 12.31 32.51 32.82
N GLU A 97 11.24 31.76 33.09
CA GLU A 97 10.29 32.08 34.15
C GLU A 97 10.97 32.09 35.52
N LYS A 98 11.82 31.09 35.80
CA LYS A 98 12.63 31.06 37.03
C LYS A 98 13.59 32.24 37.11
N ALA A 99 14.25 32.59 36.01
CA ALA A 99 15.16 33.74 35.95
C ALA A 99 14.42 35.06 36.21
N LYS A 100 13.22 35.22 35.64
CA LYS A 100 12.36 36.38 35.86
C LYS A 100 11.97 36.55 37.33
N ILE A 101 11.65 35.46 38.01
CA ILE A 101 11.29 35.48 39.45
C ILE A 101 12.51 35.75 40.33
N THR A 102 13.65 35.14 40.02
CA THR A 102 14.87 35.21 40.85
C THR A 102 15.79 36.38 40.53
N GLY A 103 15.59 37.06 39.40
CA GLY A 103 16.50 38.09 38.86
C GLY A 103 17.84 37.55 38.31
N ASN A 104 18.06 36.23 38.32
CA ASN A 104 19.35 35.63 37.98
C ASN A 104 19.46 35.25 36.49
N TYR A 105 19.50 36.26 35.62
CA TYR A 105 19.50 36.07 34.16
C TYR A 105 20.79 35.48 33.59
N VAL A 106 21.94 35.71 34.26
CA VAL A 106 23.25 35.20 33.79
C VAL A 106 23.29 33.67 33.78
N ALA A 107 22.75 33.04 34.84
CA ALA A 107 22.69 31.58 34.91
C ALA A 107 21.70 30.98 33.89
N ALA A 108 20.60 31.68 33.61
CA ALA A 108 19.63 31.26 32.62
C ALA A 108 20.19 31.31 31.19
N ALA A 109 20.97 32.34 30.85
CA ALA A 109 21.60 32.47 29.54
C ALA A 109 22.51 31.27 29.21
N SER A 110 23.35 30.85 30.16
CA SER A 110 24.22 29.68 29.98
C SER A 110 23.46 28.37 29.75
N ILE A 111 22.29 28.22 30.39
CA ILE A 111 21.42 27.05 30.20
C ILE A 111 20.76 27.10 28.82
N LEU A 112 20.26 28.24 28.35
CA LEU A 112 19.67 28.33 27.00
C LEU A 112 20.70 28.06 25.90
N GLU A 113 21.93 28.54 26.03
CA GLU A 113 23.02 28.33 25.06
C GLU A 113 23.28 26.84 24.80
N SER A 114 23.24 26.00 25.85
CA SER A 114 23.47 24.56 25.72
C SER A 114 22.33 23.83 24.99
N HIS A 115 21.08 24.25 25.19
CA HIS A 115 19.92 23.72 24.48
C HIS A 115 19.98 24.05 22.97
N ILE A 116 20.46 25.26 22.62
CA ILE A 116 20.64 25.68 21.22
C ILE A 116 21.68 24.81 20.52
N ASN A 117 22.81 24.56 21.18
CA ASN A 117 23.90 23.76 20.61
C ASN A 117 23.49 22.29 20.41
N SER A 118 22.73 21.70 21.33
CA SER A 118 22.17 20.34 21.16
C SER A 118 21.14 20.23 20.05
N SER A 119 20.40 21.32 19.78
CA SER A 119 19.42 21.36 18.70
C SER A 119 20.08 21.45 17.32
N LYS A 120 21.16 22.25 17.21
CA LYS A 120 21.96 22.40 15.98
C LYS A 120 22.69 21.12 15.56
N THR A 121 23.16 20.31 16.51
CA THR A 121 23.83 19.05 16.20
C THR A 121 22.85 17.97 15.73
N ALA A 122 21.63 17.94 16.28
CA ALA A 122 20.61 16.95 15.89
C ALA A 122 20.07 17.15 14.46
N VAL A 123 19.96 18.40 13.98
CA VAL A 123 19.50 18.67 12.61
C VAL A 123 20.53 18.32 11.54
N LEU A 124 21.83 18.40 11.86
CA LEU A 124 22.90 18.06 10.91
C LEU A 124 22.98 16.54 10.66
N SER A 125 22.67 15.72 11.67
CA SER A 125 22.68 14.25 11.54
C SER A 125 21.55 13.66 10.70
N SER A 126 20.48 14.41 10.44
CA SER A 126 19.32 13.92 9.65
C SER A 126 19.47 14.11 8.14
N PHE A 127 20.57 14.71 7.65
CA PHE A 127 20.76 15.01 6.22
C PHE A 127 21.64 13.99 5.45
N GLU A 128 22.36 13.09 6.12
CA GLU A 128 23.29 12.14 5.45
C GLU A 128 22.71 10.73 5.19
N GLY A 129 21.37 10.59 5.17
CA GLY A 129 20.72 9.28 5.26
C GLY A 129 19.95 8.75 4.04
N ASP A 130 19.95 9.41 2.89
CA ASP A 130 19.19 8.92 1.72
C ASP A 130 19.93 9.21 0.40
N SER A 131 20.74 8.23 -0.03
CA SER A 131 21.40 8.21 -1.33
C SER A 131 21.11 6.87 -2.00
N ASP A 132 19.85 6.63 -2.35
CA ASP A 132 19.45 5.54 -3.23
C ASP A 132 19.84 5.89 -4.68
N SER A 133 21.04 5.50 -5.08
CA SER A 133 21.44 5.53 -6.49
C SER A 133 20.88 4.31 -7.21
N GLU A 134 19.78 4.50 -7.96
CA GLU A 134 19.27 3.52 -8.92
C GLU A 134 20.20 3.46 -10.14
N VAL A 135 21.08 2.45 -10.20
CA VAL A 135 21.84 2.09 -11.40
C VAL A 135 21.13 0.95 -12.14
N SER A 136 20.26 1.31 -13.08
CA SER A 136 19.67 0.37 -14.04
C SER A 136 20.68 0.10 -15.17
N SER A 137 21.32 -1.08 -15.14
CA SER A 137 22.13 -1.59 -16.24
C SER A 137 21.26 -2.48 -17.14
N ASP A 138 20.68 -1.91 -18.19
CA ASP A 138 20.14 -2.69 -19.31
C ASP A 138 21.29 -3.18 -20.19
N THR A 139 21.60 -4.47 -20.12
CA THR A 139 22.44 -5.15 -21.12
C THR A 139 21.54 -5.77 -22.19
N ASP A 140 21.48 -5.08 -23.33
CA ASP A 140 20.96 -5.57 -24.61
C ASP A 140 21.81 -6.76 -25.09
N ALA A 141 21.22 -7.95 -25.12
CA ALA A 141 21.77 -9.12 -25.78
C ALA A 141 20.81 -9.57 -26.88
N SER A 142 21.01 -8.97 -28.05
CA SER A 142 20.49 -9.38 -29.34
C SER A 142 20.65 -10.90 -29.57
N LYS A 143 19.55 -11.58 -29.92
CA LYS A 143 19.62 -12.85 -30.66
C LYS A 143 18.70 -12.82 -31.87
N ASP A 144 19.35 -12.99 -32.99
CA ASP A 144 18.90 -12.95 -34.37
C ASP A 144 17.95 -14.11 -34.77
N GLY A 145 17.02 -13.80 -35.68
CA GLY A 145 16.55 -14.70 -36.77
C GLY A 145 15.14 -15.32 -36.68
N PRO A 146 14.50 -15.68 -37.82
CA PRO A 146 14.50 -15.06 -39.14
C PRO A 146 13.08 -14.66 -39.62
N ARG A 147 13.05 -13.65 -40.50
CA ARG A 147 11.86 -13.08 -41.17
C ARG A 147 11.21 -14.09 -42.13
N LYS A 148 9.88 -14.23 -42.12
CA LYS A 148 9.09 -14.77 -43.25
C LYS A 148 7.94 -13.84 -43.61
N ARG A 149 7.67 -13.79 -44.91
CA ARG A 149 7.20 -12.64 -45.69
C ARG A 149 5.68 -12.50 -45.72
N LEU A 150 5.22 -11.25 -45.67
CA LEU A 150 3.87 -10.84 -46.05
C LEU A 150 3.73 -10.97 -47.58
N LYS A 151 2.76 -11.79 -48.03
CA LYS A 151 2.41 -11.90 -49.45
C LYS A 151 1.30 -10.89 -49.74
N GLN A 152 1.68 -9.71 -50.22
CA GLN A 152 0.79 -8.87 -51.01
C GLN A 152 0.66 -9.54 -52.38
N ASN A 153 -0.57 -9.76 -52.85
CA ASN A 153 -0.82 -9.93 -54.28
C ASN A 153 -1.95 -8.99 -54.68
N ALA A 154 -1.69 -8.35 -55.81
CA ALA A 154 -2.41 -7.24 -56.39
C ALA A 154 -3.68 -7.69 -57.14
N SER A 155 -4.54 -6.70 -57.31
CA SER A 155 -5.58 -6.52 -58.33
C SER A 155 -5.47 -7.38 -59.59
N GLU A 156 -6.55 -8.08 -59.92
CA GLU A 156 -6.99 -8.26 -61.29
C GLU A 156 -8.47 -7.89 -61.41
N SER A 157 -8.67 -6.81 -62.16
CA SER A 157 -9.88 -6.43 -62.87
C SER A 157 -10.30 -7.52 -63.86
N SER A 158 -11.57 -7.93 -63.84
CA SER A 158 -12.25 -8.38 -65.06
C SER A 158 -13.74 -8.11 -64.96
N LEU A 159 -14.14 -7.08 -65.71
CA LEU A 159 -15.50 -6.85 -66.17
C LEU A 159 -15.89 -8.02 -67.09
N ARG A 160 -17.09 -8.58 -66.90
CA ARG A 160 -17.88 -9.05 -68.04
C ARG A 160 -19.37 -9.02 -67.75
N ALA A 161 -20.07 -8.56 -68.77
CA ALA A 161 -21.50 -8.39 -68.95
C ALA A 161 -22.28 -9.70 -68.89
#